data_AF-A0A3D8I1U7-F1
#
_entry.id   AF-A0A3D8I1U7-F1
#
_cell.length_a   1.000
_cell.length_b   1.000
_cell.length_c   1.000
_cell.angle_alpha   90.00
_cell.angle_beta   90.00
_cell.angle_gamma   90.00
#
_symmetry.space_group_name_H-M   'P 1'
#
loop_
_entity.id
_entity.type
_entity.pdbx_description
1 polymer ?
#
loop_
_entity_poly.entity_id
_entity_poly.type
_entity_poly.pdbx_seq_one_letter_code
_entity_poly.pdbx_strand_id
1 'polypeptide(L)'
;MTRYPYICSMAQIWQHTHKLRYAIPLSLISFYHHLCAQSTNWTNNCLVTSRTNFYCEVTSRPNVRYINTTGAQATTLLVKSSVGTIQFQATGVNAAIIVNNDTQSPFNLTLEQGVRLNNTGSAGVFGIYAQQNTTTNFTNAGTTGRMGILGNLNLTNNNGGNIARLAFSYGNATITNNATITELANQAQGTMQNVSNNGTISTFQITAGTAQNVSNNANATIRTLEVTGTGTKLDTFTNSGTLTTFATNNNSTTENFTNNATLTTFSNGRGNLRNNVYQMNGNATITTLTNNGTITGAFNNGTNATITTFTNNGRMSNANQTGLNATNNFGTITTLTNETNASIAFLRNGGSSASNAMIGNFTNKGTITTLQNANIAQTRNTINNLTNSGSITTLTNMGNKTLINTLANSGTITTLTNATGATINQLDNSGTITNNFTNQGTINTLDNKSGGTFSGSLINASMITNLTNSGTITQGITNNANARITNLTNTGSRVTLSSITNNGAITTKLTNSGSATITTLTNGATGDIKHIENEASSTITTLT
;
A
#
# COMPACT_ATOMS: atom_id res chain seq x y z
N MET A 1 66.29 -21.89 9.96
CA MET A 1 66.47 -20.45 9.70
C MET A 1 65.10 -19.78 9.63
N THR A 2 64.70 -19.19 10.74
CA THR A 2 63.46 -18.47 10.99
C THR A 2 63.50 -17.07 10.34
N ARG A 3 62.60 -16.80 9.39
CA ARG A 3 62.35 -15.43 8.88
C ARG A 3 61.18 -14.82 9.63
N TYR A 4 61.47 -13.79 10.42
CA TYR A 4 60.50 -12.91 11.06
C TYR A 4 59.83 -11.98 10.02
N PRO A 5 58.50 -11.75 10.07
CA PRO A 5 57.85 -10.69 9.32
C PRO A 5 57.61 -9.49 10.24
N TYR A 6 58.61 -8.62 10.41
CA TYR A 6 58.44 -7.32 11.05
C TYR A 6 58.92 -6.22 10.09
N ILE A 7 58.05 -5.76 9.20
CA ILE A 7 58.32 -4.57 8.36
C ILE A 7 57.25 -3.46 8.53
N CYS A 8 56.18 -3.66 9.32
CA CYS A 8 55.18 -2.61 9.50
C CYS A 8 55.40 -1.64 10.68
N SER A 9 56.27 -1.94 11.67
CA SER A 9 56.42 -1.07 12.87
C SER A 9 57.40 0.10 12.74
N MET A 10 58.23 0.17 11.69
CA MET A 10 59.27 1.20 11.60
C MET A 10 58.80 2.53 10.98
N ALA A 11 57.69 2.56 10.24
CA ALA A 11 57.25 3.76 9.54
C ALA A 11 56.61 4.84 10.45
N GLN A 12 56.21 4.50 11.69
CA GLN A 12 55.59 5.47 12.63
C GLN A 12 56.58 6.15 13.59
N ILE A 13 57.85 5.72 13.66
CA ILE A 13 58.85 6.30 14.58
C ILE A 13 59.52 7.56 13.99
N TRP A 14 59.33 7.86 12.70
CA TRP A 14 59.98 8.99 12.02
C TRP A 14 59.15 10.28 12.02
N GLN A 15 58.43 10.58 13.10
CA GLN A 15 57.79 11.90 13.31
C GLN A 15 58.32 12.69 14.51
N HIS A 16 59.29 12.15 15.27
CA HIS A 16 59.95 12.91 16.33
C HIS A 16 61.46 12.69 16.30
N THR A 17 62.20 13.47 15.49
CA THR A 17 63.45 14.15 15.87
C THR A 17 64.01 14.98 14.71
N HIS A 18 64.86 15.95 15.06
CA HIS A 18 65.22 17.17 14.34
C HIS A 18 65.84 17.11 12.93
N LYS A 19 65.55 18.21 12.18
CA LYS A 19 66.42 19.00 11.28
C LYS A 19 67.74 18.35 10.85
N LEU A 20 67.82 17.96 9.57
CA LEU A 20 69.06 18.09 8.80
C LEU A 20 68.74 18.32 7.31
N ARG A 21 69.25 19.43 6.77
CA ARG A 21 69.21 19.79 5.34
C ARG A 21 70.26 18.94 4.61
N TYR A 22 69.88 18.11 3.65
CA TYR A 22 70.71 17.77 2.48
C TYR A 22 69.82 17.36 1.30
N ALA A 23 70.10 17.95 0.14
CA ALA A 23 69.38 17.76 -1.11
C ALA A 23 69.85 16.48 -1.81
N ILE A 24 68.90 15.63 -2.22
CA ILE A 24 69.08 14.47 -3.11
C ILE A 24 67.93 14.51 -4.15
N PRO A 25 68.14 14.13 -5.43
CA PRO A 25 67.24 14.44 -6.54
C PRO A 25 65.90 13.68 -6.47
N LEU A 26 64.84 14.37 -6.86
CA LEU A 26 63.43 14.03 -6.64
C LEU A 26 62.82 13.07 -7.68
N SER A 27 63.59 12.17 -8.32
CA SER A 27 63.10 11.44 -9.52
C SER A 27 63.15 9.90 -9.49
N LEU A 28 63.43 9.25 -8.35
CA LEU A 28 63.55 7.77 -8.31
C LEU A 28 62.97 7.09 -7.06
N ILE A 29 61.98 7.71 -6.42
CA ILE A 29 61.28 7.10 -5.28
C ILE A 29 59.79 6.95 -5.61
N SER A 30 59.49 5.99 -6.50
CA SER A 30 58.17 5.36 -6.55
C SER A 30 58.14 4.30 -5.45
N PHE A 31 57.88 4.71 -4.20
CA PHE A 31 57.71 3.73 -3.13
C PHE A 31 56.44 2.90 -3.39
N TYR A 32 56.66 1.60 -3.57
CA TYR A 32 55.70 0.51 -3.36
C TYR A 32 55.00 0.67 -1.99
N HIS A 33 53.86 1.38 -1.93
CA HIS A 33 53.04 1.52 -0.72
C HIS A 33 51.77 0.65 -0.71
N HIS A 34 51.59 -0.26 -1.68
CA HIS A 34 50.31 -0.98 -1.87
C HIS A 34 50.27 -2.42 -1.33
N LEU A 35 51.24 -2.87 -0.53
CA LEU A 35 51.40 -4.31 -0.22
C LEU A 35 50.77 -4.84 1.09
N CYS A 36 50.12 -4.00 1.92
CA CYS A 36 49.51 -4.48 3.17
C CYS A 36 48.11 -3.90 3.39
N ALA A 37 47.05 -4.72 3.29
CA ALA A 37 45.66 -4.33 3.55
C ALA A 37 45.23 -4.42 5.03
N GLN A 38 45.97 -5.15 5.87
CA GLN A 38 45.65 -5.28 7.30
C GLN A 38 46.47 -4.30 8.16
N SER A 39 45.78 -3.44 8.90
CA SER A 39 46.31 -2.86 10.14
C SER A 39 46.13 -3.90 11.25
N THR A 40 47.21 -4.59 11.57
CA THR A 40 47.36 -5.90 12.24
C THR A 40 46.98 -5.99 13.73
N ASN A 41 45.89 -5.36 14.16
CA ASN A 41 45.53 -5.35 15.59
C ASN A 41 45.04 -6.71 16.13
N TRP A 42 44.53 -7.62 15.27
CA TRP A 42 44.08 -8.96 15.69
C TRP A 42 45.03 -10.09 15.25
N THR A 43 46.21 -9.77 14.74
CA THR A 43 47.14 -10.75 14.16
C THR A 43 47.53 -11.85 15.15
N ASN A 44 47.60 -11.55 16.45
CA ASN A 44 47.89 -12.54 17.52
C ASN A 44 46.69 -13.43 17.88
N ASN A 45 45.49 -13.09 17.40
CA ASN A 45 44.27 -13.86 17.62
C ASN A 45 43.89 -14.74 16.41
N CYS A 46 44.60 -14.58 15.28
CA CYS A 46 44.39 -15.39 14.09
C CYS A 46 45.11 -16.75 14.20
N LEU A 47 44.52 -17.79 13.62
CA LEU A 47 45.13 -19.11 13.48
C LEU A 47 46.45 -19.01 12.68
N VAL A 48 47.55 -19.43 13.30
CA VAL A 48 48.91 -19.23 12.76
C VAL A 48 49.11 -19.92 11.40
N THR A 49 48.47 -21.08 11.19
CA THR A 49 48.65 -21.89 9.98
C THR A 49 47.95 -21.33 8.74
N SER A 50 46.91 -20.51 8.90
CA SER A 50 46.12 -19.96 7.79
C SER A 50 46.28 -18.44 7.60
N ARG A 51 46.91 -17.74 8.56
CA ARG A 51 47.04 -16.29 8.57
C ARG A 51 47.89 -15.74 7.42
N THR A 52 47.35 -14.78 6.68
CA THR A 52 48.06 -13.99 5.66
C THR A 52 47.74 -12.49 5.83
N ASN A 53 48.38 -11.63 5.03
CA ASN A 53 48.08 -10.18 4.99
C ASN A 53 46.64 -9.87 4.58
N PHE A 54 45.91 -10.83 4.01
CA PHE A 54 44.54 -10.66 3.49
C PHE A 54 43.57 -11.69 4.07
N TYR A 55 44.01 -12.55 5.00
CA TYR A 55 43.18 -13.58 5.60
C TYR A 55 43.48 -13.75 7.10
N CYS A 56 42.44 -13.72 7.94
CA CYS A 56 42.53 -14.01 9.35
C CYS A 56 41.35 -14.89 9.81
N GLU A 57 41.66 -16.06 10.36
CA GLU A 57 40.72 -16.91 11.08
C GLU A 57 40.90 -16.70 12.59
N VAL A 58 40.01 -15.95 13.22
CA VAL A 58 40.08 -15.60 14.64
C VAL A 58 39.64 -16.79 15.48
N THR A 59 40.55 -17.29 16.31
CA THR A 59 40.33 -18.49 17.16
C THR A 59 40.39 -18.18 18.66
N SER A 60 40.85 -16.99 19.04
CA SER A 60 40.89 -16.51 20.43
C SER A 60 40.33 -15.08 20.55
N ARG A 61 39.94 -14.68 21.76
CA ARG A 61 39.26 -13.39 22.01
C ARG A 61 40.21 -12.20 21.87
N PRO A 62 39.98 -11.28 20.92
CA PRO A 62 40.73 -10.03 20.85
C PRO A 62 40.23 -9.03 21.91
N ASN A 63 41.11 -8.14 22.35
CA ASN A 63 40.83 -7.05 23.29
C ASN A 63 40.96 -5.64 22.68
N VAL A 64 41.20 -5.57 21.36
CA VAL A 64 41.36 -4.32 20.59
C VAL A 64 40.40 -4.30 19.40
N ARG A 65 40.34 -3.18 18.66
CA ARG A 65 39.53 -3.03 17.44
C ARG A 65 40.24 -3.66 16.23
N TYR A 66 39.48 -4.30 15.34
CA TYR A 66 39.93 -4.68 14.00
C TYR A 66 39.71 -3.54 13.00
N ILE A 67 40.74 -3.22 12.19
CA ILE A 67 40.67 -2.18 11.16
C ILE A 67 41.14 -2.77 9.84
N ASN A 68 40.23 -2.89 8.87
CA ASN A 68 40.57 -3.15 7.48
C ASN A 68 41.00 -1.84 6.82
N THR A 69 42.23 -1.77 6.31
CA THR A 69 42.79 -0.58 5.65
C THR A 69 42.85 -0.78 4.15
N THR A 70 42.96 0.31 3.39
CA THR A 70 43.00 0.27 1.93
C THR A 70 44.09 -0.66 1.40
N GLY A 71 43.73 -1.61 0.55
CA GLY A 71 44.66 -2.54 -0.06
C GLY A 71 44.27 -2.96 -1.47
N ALA A 72 45.22 -3.56 -2.19
CA ALA A 72 45.05 -3.96 -3.59
C ALA A 72 44.27 -5.29 -3.77
N GLN A 73 43.96 -6.00 -2.68
CA GLN A 73 43.32 -7.33 -2.72
C GLN A 73 42.30 -7.47 -1.59
N ALA A 74 41.24 -8.23 -1.87
CA ALA A 74 40.15 -8.47 -0.93
C ALA A 74 40.65 -9.08 0.38
N THR A 75 40.17 -8.55 1.51
CA THR A 75 40.55 -9.03 2.85
C THR A 75 39.43 -9.85 3.46
N THR A 76 39.78 -10.99 4.08
CA THR A 76 38.82 -11.92 4.70
C THR A 76 39.08 -12.05 6.20
N LEU A 77 38.04 -11.84 7.01
CA LEU A 77 38.02 -12.05 8.44
C LEU A 77 36.92 -13.06 8.81
N LEU A 78 37.34 -14.21 9.34
CA LEU A 78 36.46 -15.27 9.83
C LEU A 78 36.55 -15.34 11.34
N VAL A 79 35.45 -15.10 12.06
CA VAL A 79 35.39 -15.24 13.52
C VAL A 79 34.73 -16.56 13.87
N LYS A 80 35.52 -17.47 14.45
CA LYS A 80 35.08 -18.82 14.79
C LYS A 80 34.19 -18.83 16.02
N SER A 81 33.27 -19.79 16.06
CA SER A 81 32.34 -20.05 17.18
C SER A 81 33.06 -20.21 18.53
N SER A 82 34.26 -20.78 18.53
CA SER A 82 35.11 -20.94 19.72
C SER A 82 35.49 -19.63 20.42
N VAL A 83 35.44 -18.49 19.71
CA VAL A 83 35.74 -17.17 20.28
C VAL A 83 34.66 -16.75 21.29
N GLY A 84 33.39 -17.11 21.05
CA GLY A 84 32.25 -16.69 21.85
C GLY A 84 32.02 -15.17 21.79
N THR A 85 32.01 -14.50 22.95
CA THR A 85 31.76 -13.05 23.01
C THR A 85 33.06 -12.26 22.86
N ILE A 86 33.09 -11.36 21.87
CA ILE A 86 34.08 -10.29 21.74
C ILE A 86 33.49 -9.04 22.40
N GLN A 87 34.05 -8.66 23.54
CA GLN A 87 33.65 -7.48 24.28
C GLN A 87 34.69 -6.37 24.11
N PHE A 88 34.23 -5.20 23.67
CA PHE A 88 35.08 -4.02 23.50
C PHE A 88 34.33 -2.78 23.95
N GLN A 89 35.03 -1.84 24.57
CA GLN A 89 34.50 -0.53 24.97
C GLN A 89 35.05 0.51 24.01
N ALA A 90 34.35 0.72 22.90
CA ALA A 90 34.77 1.72 21.94
C ALA A 90 34.40 3.12 22.45
N THR A 91 35.36 4.04 22.49
CA THR A 91 35.14 5.45 22.82
C THR A 91 35.16 6.31 21.56
N GLY A 92 34.38 7.39 21.54
CA GLY A 92 34.30 8.34 20.43
C GLY A 92 33.11 8.14 19.48
N VAL A 93 32.97 9.04 18.52
CA VAL A 93 31.89 9.02 17.51
C VAL A 93 32.15 7.89 16.52
N ASN A 94 31.11 7.11 16.20
CA ASN A 94 31.17 5.96 15.28
C ASN A 94 32.17 4.87 15.67
N ALA A 95 32.43 4.72 16.97
CA ALA A 95 33.41 3.78 17.46
C ALA A 95 32.88 2.33 17.35
N ALA A 96 33.63 1.46 16.66
CA ALA A 96 33.22 0.07 16.38
C ALA A 96 34.21 -1.01 16.86
N ILE A 97 33.79 -2.28 16.88
CA ILE A 97 34.69 -3.43 17.13
C ILE A 97 35.44 -3.77 15.84
N ILE A 98 34.73 -3.79 14.72
CA ILE A 98 35.26 -4.07 13.38
C ILE A 98 35.00 -2.85 12.51
N VAL A 99 36.04 -2.33 11.87
CA VAL A 99 35.96 -1.17 10.97
C VAL A 99 36.47 -1.54 9.58
N ASN A 100 35.73 -1.16 8.55
CA ASN A 100 36.17 -1.22 7.16
C ASN A 100 36.44 0.19 6.60
N ASN A 101 37.70 0.46 6.25
CA ASN A 101 38.15 1.69 5.57
C ASN A 101 38.71 1.40 4.16
N ASP A 102 38.61 0.16 3.66
CA ASP A 102 39.13 -0.18 2.34
C ASP A 102 38.16 0.24 1.24
N THR A 103 38.56 1.27 0.49
CA THR A 103 37.83 1.84 -0.64
C THR A 103 38.25 1.25 -1.99
N GLN A 104 39.27 0.38 -2.02
CA GLN A 104 39.79 -0.21 -3.25
C GLN A 104 39.37 -1.67 -3.42
N SER A 105 39.28 -2.43 -2.32
CA SER A 105 38.98 -3.85 -2.38
C SER A 105 37.86 -4.29 -1.41
N PRO A 106 37.15 -5.41 -1.70
CA PRO A 106 36.11 -5.92 -0.82
C PRO A 106 36.64 -6.44 0.53
N PHE A 107 35.89 -6.20 1.59
CA PHE A 107 36.09 -6.82 2.90
C PHE A 107 35.06 -7.94 3.14
N ASN A 108 35.53 -9.18 3.24
CA ASN A 108 34.71 -10.35 3.53
C ASN A 108 34.74 -10.65 5.04
N LEU A 109 33.62 -10.43 5.73
CA LEU A 109 33.45 -10.73 7.15
C LEU A 109 32.52 -11.93 7.32
N THR A 110 32.91 -12.90 8.14
CA THR A 110 32.05 -14.01 8.56
C THR A 110 32.03 -14.14 10.07
N LEU A 111 30.84 -14.19 10.67
CA LEU A 111 30.65 -14.54 12.08
C LEU A 111 29.94 -15.89 12.17
N GLU A 112 30.58 -16.87 12.80
CA GLU A 112 29.96 -18.17 13.05
C GLU A 112 28.89 -18.11 14.16
N GLN A 113 28.07 -19.15 14.22
CA GLN A 113 27.06 -19.30 15.27
C GLN A 113 27.70 -19.27 16.67
N GLY A 114 27.04 -18.60 17.62
CA GLY A 114 27.52 -18.43 18.99
C GLY A 114 28.51 -17.28 19.18
N VAL A 115 29.02 -16.68 18.10
CA VAL A 115 29.82 -15.46 18.19
C VAL A 115 28.93 -14.29 18.58
N ARG A 116 29.40 -13.43 19.50
CA ARG A 116 28.72 -12.19 19.89
C ARG A 116 29.66 -11.00 19.83
N LEU A 117 29.33 -10.00 19.00
CA LEU A 117 30.00 -8.69 19.01
C LEU A 117 29.29 -7.76 19.99
N ASN A 118 29.86 -7.59 21.18
CA ASN A 118 29.28 -6.78 22.25
C ASN A 118 30.08 -5.49 22.49
N ASN A 119 29.66 -4.40 21.85
CA ASN A 119 30.27 -3.09 22.08
C ASN A 119 29.56 -2.41 23.25
N THR A 120 30.27 -2.24 24.37
CA THR A 120 29.73 -1.71 25.64
C THR A 120 30.09 -0.23 25.88
N GLY A 121 30.56 0.47 24.84
CA GLY A 121 30.83 1.91 24.92
C GLY A 121 29.56 2.77 24.98
N SER A 122 29.72 4.09 24.89
CA SER A 122 28.63 5.08 25.00
C SER A 122 27.56 4.95 23.91
N ALA A 123 26.45 5.68 24.03
CA ALA A 123 25.45 5.73 22.96
C ALA A 123 26.09 6.09 21.60
N GLY A 124 25.76 5.34 20.54
CA GLY A 124 26.32 5.53 19.20
C GLY A 124 27.49 4.62 18.81
N VAL A 125 27.84 3.64 19.65
CA VAL A 125 28.83 2.61 19.30
C VAL A 125 28.27 1.49 18.42
N PHE A 126 29.16 0.90 17.60
CA PHE A 126 28.82 -0.12 16.61
C PHE A 126 29.53 -1.45 16.87
N GLY A 127 28.91 -2.57 16.54
CA GLY A 127 29.65 -3.83 16.36
C GLY A 127 30.53 -3.75 15.11
N ILE A 128 29.95 -3.27 14.01
CA ILE A 128 30.61 -3.16 12.70
C ILE A 128 30.36 -1.76 12.13
N TYR A 129 31.39 -1.13 11.59
CA TYR A 129 31.27 0.15 10.88
C TYR A 129 32.02 0.10 9.55
N ALA A 130 31.40 0.58 8.47
CA ALA A 130 32.01 0.64 7.15
C ALA A 130 31.93 2.08 6.61
N GLN A 131 33.07 2.61 6.13
CA GLN A 131 33.14 3.96 5.58
C GLN A 131 32.53 4.07 4.18
N GLN A 132 32.34 5.31 3.72
CA GLN A 132 31.88 5.58 2.36
C GLN A 132 32.82 4.99 1.32
N ASN A 133 32.25 4.59 0.18
CA ASN A 133 32.96 3.96 -0.95
C ASN A 133 33.67 2.64 -0.64
N THR A 134 33.48 2.08 0.56
CA THR A 134 33.95 0.73 0.88
C THR A 134 32.98 -0.33 0.36
N THR A 135 33.44 -1.57 0.22
CA THR A 135 32.56 -2.72 -0.06
C THR A 135 32.71 -3.76 1.03
N THR A 136 31.61 -4.13 1.68
CA THR A 136 31.59 -5.12 2.76
C THR A 136 30.68 -6.30 2.40
N ASN A 137 31.24 -7.49 2.32
CA ASN A 137 30.50 -8.75 2.20
C ASN A 137 30.40 -9.37 3.60
N PHE A 138 29.20 -9.45 4.16
CA PHE A 138 29.01 -9.92 5.53
C PHE A 138 28.11 -11.16 5.59
N THR A 139 28.66 -12.26 6.09
CA THR A 139 27.92 -13.48 6.42
C THR A 139 27.78 -13.60 7.93
N ASN A 140 26.55 -13.54 8.44
CA ASN A 140 26.26 -13.58 9.87
C ASN A 140 25.49 -14.84 10.26
N ALA A 141 26.03 -15.63 11.19
CA ALA A 141 25.28 -16.64 11.95
C ALA A 141 25.30 -16.36 13.47
N GLY A 142 25.98 -15.30 13.89
CA GLY A 142 26.13 -14.89 15.29
C GLY A 142 25.26 -13.68 15.67
N THR A 143 25.57 -13.07 16.81
CA THR A 143 24.90 -11.86 17.31
C THR A 143 25.79 -10.65 17.12
N THR A 144 25.26 -9.61 16.49
CA THR A 144 25.90 -8.29 16.39
C THR A 144 24.96 -7.21 16.90
N GLY A 145 25.53 -6.20 17.55
CA GLY A 145 24.80 -5.01 18.00
C GLY A 145 24.40 -4.11 16.84
N ARG A 146 24.73 -2.82 16.94
CA ARG A 146 24.48 -1.85 15.87
C ARG A 146 25.51 -1.99 14.76
N MET A 147 25.08 -1.89 13.52
CA MET A 147 25.94 -1.79 12.34
C MET A 147 25.70 -0.45 11.66
N GLY A 148 26.78 0.28 11.36
CA GLY A 148 26.74 1.55 10.64
C GLY A 148 27.45 1.40 9.30
N ILE A 149 26.71 1.40 8.21
CA ILE A 149 27.23 1.10 6.89
C ILE A 149 27.05 2.31 5.98
N LEU A 150 28.16 2.96 5.65
CA LEU A 150 28.20 4.11 4.74
C LEU A 150 28.68 3.75 3.33
N GLY A 151 29.09 2.51 3.08
CA GLY A 151 29.52 2.01 1.77
C GLY A 151 28.62 0.89 1.25
N ASN A 152 29.07 0.16 0.23
CA ASN A 152 28.34 -0.97 -0.31
C ASN A 152 28.30 -2.15 0.68
N LEU A 153 27.18 -2.87 0.69
CA LEU A 153 26.95 -4.03 1.55
C LEU A 153 26.34 -5.19 0.78
N ASN A 154 26.90 -6.38 0.96
CA ASN A 154 26.24 -7.65 0.63
C ASN A 154 26.09 -8.45 1.92
N LEU A 155 24.90 -8.47 2.51
CA LEU A 155 24.61 -9.15 3.76
C LEU A 155 23.86 -10.46 3.51
N THR A 156 24.35 -11.55 4.09
CA THR A 156 23.59 -12.78 4.33
C THR A 156 23.50 -13.02 5.83
N ASN A 157 22.31 -12.83 6.42
CA ASN A 157 22.02 -13.15 7.81
C ASN A 157 21.43 -14.57 7.89
N ASN A 158 22.27 -15.56 8.14
CA ASN A 158 21.92 -16.97 8.23
C ASN A 158 21.13 -17.30 9.50
N ASN A 159 20.55 -18.50 9.52
CA ASN A 159 19.84 -19.06 10.68
C ASN A 159 20.71 -18.94 11.96
N GLY A 160 20.09 -18.50 13.07
CA GLY A 160 20.80 -18.19 14.32
C GLY A 160 21.42 -16.79 14.38
N GLY A 161 21.49 -16.09 13.24
CA GLY A 161 21.95 -14.71 13.16
C GLY A 161 21.01 -13.71 13.81
N ASN A 162 21.55 -12.82 14.63
CA ASN A 162 20.82 -11.73 15.25
C ASN A 162 21.55 -10.40 15.01
N ILE A 163 20.87 -9.45 14.37
CA ILE A 163 21.35 -8.09 14.16
C ILE A 163 20.41 -7.14 14.90
N ALA A 164 20.92 -6.45 15.93
CA ALA A 164 20.10 -5.53 16.71
C ALA A 164 19.70 -4.29 15.88
N ARG A 165 20.61 -3.74 15.08
CA ARG A 165 20.30 -2.66 14.13
C ARG A 165 21.27 -2.66 12.97
N LEU A 166 20.75 -2.56 11.75
CA LEU A 166 21.51 -2.25 10.55
C LEU A 166 21.09 -0.87 10.04
N ALA A 167 21.95 0.13 10.23
CA ALA A 167 21.77 1.48 9.70
C ALA A 167 22.63 1.65 8.44
N PHE A 168 21.97 1.72 7.31
CA PHE A 168 22.55 1.94 5.99
C PHE A 168 22.35 3.40 5.55
N SER A 169 23.30 3.99 4.83
CA SER A 169 23.23 5.42 4.49
C SER A 169 23.68 5.78 3.07
N TYR A 170 24.71 5.13 2.51
CA TYR A 170 25.17 5.43 1.15
C TYR A 170 25.64 4.17 0.42
N GLY A 171 25.75 4.26 -0.90
CA GLY A 171 26.09 3.13 -1.77
C GLY A 171 24.90 2.21 -2.03
N ASN A 172 25.18 0.95 -2.32
CA ASN A 172 24.17 -0.08 -2.56
C ASN A 172 24.23 -1.19 -1.51
N ALA A 173 23.07 -1.63 -1.01
CA ALA A 173 22.96 -2.75 -0.08
C ALA A 173 22.09 -3.88 -0.65
N THR A 174 22.64 -5.09 -0.73
CA THR A 174 21.91 -6.34 -0.99
C THR A 174 21.80 -7.13 0.30
N ILE A 175 20.59 -7.58 0.67
CA ILE A 175 20.33 -8.20 1.97
C ILE A 175 19.48 -9.46 1.80
N THR A 176 20.00 -10.58 2.28
CA THR A 176 19.26 -11.82 2.48
C THR A 176 19.14 -12.09 3.98
N ASN A 177 17.93 -12.04 4.54
CA ASN A 177 17.67 -12.30 5.95
C ASN A 177 16.95 -13.63 6.16
N ASN A 178 17.62 -14.63 6.71
CA ASN A 178 17.06 -15.92 7.11
C ASN A 178 16.81 -16.01 8.63
N ALA A 179 17.13 -14.98 9.40
CA ALA A 179 17.01 -14.99 10.86
C ALA A 179 16.41 -13.67 11.38
N THR A 180 16.96 -13.09 12.45
CA THR A 180 16.37 -11.89 13.08
C THR A 180 17.19 -10.64 12.79
N ILE A 181 16.50 -9.61 12.29
CA ILE A 181 16.97 -8.22 12.31
C ILE A 181 15.96 -7.41 13.12
N THR A 182 16.38 -6.79 14.20
CA THR A 182 15.44 -5.99 15.01
C THR A 182 15.11 -4.68 14.30
N GLU A 183 16.12 -3.94 13.84
CA GLU A 183 15.94 -2.71 13.06
C GLU A 183 16.76 -2.77 11.76
N LEU A 184 16.11 -2.64 10.61
CA LEU A 184 16.72 -2.41 9.32
C LEU A 184 16.36 -0.99 8.88
N ALA A 185 17.34 -0.14 8.62
CA ALA A 185 17.10 1.26 8.29
C ALA A 185 17.94 1.75 7.12
N ASN A 186 17.32 2.49 6.19
CA ASN A 186 18.02 3.36 5.25
C ASN A 186 17.78 4.82 5.63
N GLN A 187 18.86 5.49 6.01
CA GLN A 187 18.83 6.75 6.75
C GLN A 187 19.31 7.96 5.94
N ALA A 188 19.92 7.72 4.77
CA ALA A 188 20.38 8.78 3.88
C ALA A 188 20.17 8.37 2.42
N GLN A 189 21.06 8.77 1.49
CA GLN A 189 20.84 8.64 0.05
C GLN A 189 21.15 7.26 -0.53
N GLY A 190 21.32 6.23 0.30
CA GLY A 190 21.64 4.88 -0.14
C GLY A 190 20.49 4.21 -0.89
N THR A 191 20.84 3.18 -1.66
CA THR A 191 19.88 2.30 -2.32
C THR A 191 19.96 0.90 -1.72
N MET A 192 18.91 0.45 -1.05
CA MET A 192 18.77 -0.97 -0.70
C MET A 192 18.12 -1.69 -1.87
N GLN A 193 18.84 -2.61 -2.48
CA GLN A 193 18.41 -3.36 -3.65
C GLN A 193 18.33 -4.85 -3.32
N ASN A 194 17.25 -5.51 -3.73
CA ASN A 194 17.07 -6.95 -3.55
C ASN A 194 17.13 -7.37 -2.06
N VAL A 195 16.26 -6.76 -1.24
CA VAL A 195 16.11 -7.13 0.18
C VAL A 195 15.15 -8.31 0.25
N SER A 196 15.68 -9.51 0.51
CA SER A 196 14.90 -10.75 0.63
C SER A 196 14.80 -11.17 2.10
N ASN A 197 13.60 -11.09 2.67
CA ASN A 197 13.32 -11.51 4.03
C ASN A 197 12.65 -12.89 4.06
N ASN A 198 13.36 -13.89 4.59
CA ASN A 198 12.88 -15.22 4.95
C ASN A 198 12.70 -15.41 6.47
N GLY A 199 13.19 -14.47 7.29
CA GLY A 199 13.14 -14.52 8.74
C GLY A 199 12.21 -13.47 9.34
N THR A 200 12.65 -12.82 10.42
CA THR A 200 11.91 -11.74 11.08
C THR A 200 12.67 -10.42 10.97
N ILE A 201 11.99 -9.39 10.49
CA ILE A 201 12.39 -7.98 10.66
C ILE A 201 11.37 -7.32 11.58
N SER A 202 11.79 -6.82 12.74
CA SER A 202 10.83 -6.14 13.64
C SER A 202 10.48 -4.75 13.11
N THR A 203 11.47 -3.99 12.63
CA THR A 203 11.23 -2.66 12.09
C THR A 203 12.10 -2.45 10.85
N PHE A 204 11.46 -2.18 9.73
CA PHE A 204 12.10 -1.78 8.48
C PHE A 204 11.72 -0.33 8.19
N GLN A 205 12.68 0.58 8.30
CA GLN A 205 12.49 2.00 8.05
C GLN A 205 13.27 2.48 6.83
N ILE A 206 12.59 3.23 5.98
CA ILE A 206 13.19 3.96 4.88
C ILE A 206 12.86 5.42 5.15
N THR A 207 13.82 6.17 5.68
CA THR A 207 13.63 7.58 6.05
C THR A 207 14.25 8.53 5.01
N ALA A 208 15.13 8.01 4.17
CA ALA A 208 15.72 8.67 3.01
C ALA A 208 16.16 7.62 1.99
N GLY A 209 16.45 8.06 0.76
CA GLY A 209 16.95 7.19 -0.31
C GLY A 209 15.89 6.25 -0.87
N THR A 210 16.35 5.12 -1.41
CA THR A 210 15.48 4.17 -2.13
C THR A 210 15.61 2.76 -1.55
N ALA A 211 14.49 2.04 -1.49
CA ALA A 211 14.49 0.58 -1.44
C ALA A 211 13.78 0.02 -2.67
N GLN A 212 14.40 -0.96 -3.34
CA GLN A 212 13.91 -1.58 -4.56
C GLN A 212 13.99 -3.10 -4.47
N ASN A 213 13.03 -3.78 -5.07
CA ASN A 213 12.92 -5.25 -5.07
C ASN A 213 12.96 -5.83 -3.65
N VAL A 214 12.10 -5.31 -2.77
CA VAL A 214 11.97 -5.80 -1.41
C VAL A 214 10.94 -6.92 -1.38
N SER A 215 11.28 -8.06 -0.79
CA SER A 215 10.33 -9.15 -0.58
C SER A 215 10.28 -9.60 0.88
N ASN A 216 9.05 -9.77 1.39
CA ASN A 216 8.77 -10.53 2.60
C ASN A 216 8.23 -11.89 2.16
N ASN A 217 9.09 -12.92 2.18
CA ASN A 217 8.77 -14.21 1.60
C ASN A 217 7.77 -15.00 2.47
N ALA A 218 7.33 -16.15 1.95
CA ALA A 218 6.40 -17.02 2.68
C ALA A 218 6.98 -17.38 4.06
N ASN A 219 6.12 -17.38 5.08
CA ASN A 219 6.46 -17.63 6.50
C ASN A 219 7.37 -16.57 7.16
N ALA A 220 7.85 -15.58 6.42
CA ALA A 220 8.63 -14.48 6.98
C ALA A 220 7.72 -13.44 7.63
N THR A 221 8.27 -12.69 8.58
CA THR A 221 7.56 -11.62 9.28
C THR A 221 8.29 -10.30 9.13
N ILE A 222 7.55 -9.26 8.73
CA ILE A 222 7.92 -7.88 8.98
C ILE A 222 6.86 -7.31 9.92
N ARG A 223 7.23 -6.84 11.12
CA ARG A 223 6.21 -6.23 12.01
C ARG A 223 5.86 -4.84 11.50
N THR A 224 6.85 -3.97 11.32
CA THR A 224 6.63 -2.61 10.81
C THR A 224 7.49 -2.35 9.59
N LEU A 225 6.86 -1.94 8.49
CA LEU A 225 7.51 -1.30 7.34
C LEU A 225 7.04 0.15 7.27
N GLU A 226 7.98 1.08 7.39
CA GLU A 226 7.71 2.51 7.33
C GLU A 226 8.53 3.17 6.22
N VAL A 227 7.84 3.93 5.37
CA VAL A 227 8.47 4.78 4.34
C VAL A 227 8.12 6.22 4.66
N THR A 228 9.12 7.03 4.97
CA THR A 228 8.93 8.42 5.40
C THR A 228 10.02 9.31 4.83
N GLY A 229 9.73 10.60 4.72
CA GLY A 229 10.64 11.60 4.19
C GLY A 229 10.36 11.97 2.73
N THR A 230 10.53 13.25 2.43
CA THR A 230 10.38 13.77 1.08
C THR A 230 11.48 13.23 0.17
N GLY A 231 11.11 12.71 -1.01
CA GLY A 231 12.05 12.11 -1.95
C GLY A 231 12.43 10.66 -1.62
N THR A 232 11.98 10.12 -0.48
CA THR A 232 12.15 8.71 -0.15
C THR A 232 11.27 7.83 -1.02
N LYS A 233 11.83 6.73 -1.54
CA LYS A 233 11.12 5.80 -2.43
C LYS A 233 11.18 4.35 -1.95
N LEU A 234 10.03 3.68 -1.98
CA LEU A 234 9.92 2.22 -2.02
C LEU A 234 9.41 1.84 -3.42
N ASP A 235 10.25 1.26 -4.26
CA ASP A 235 9.96 1.11 -5.69
C ASP A 235 9.18 -0.17 -6.06
N THR A 236 9.51 -1.28 -5.40
CA THR A 236 8.79 -2.55 -5.54
C THR A 236 8.84 -3.28 -4.21
N PHE A 237 7.68 -3.69 -3.72
CA PHE A 237 7.54 -4.47 -2.50
C PHE A 237 6.53 -5.60 -2.68
N THR A 238 6.92 -6.83 -2.34
CA THR A 238 6.03 -7.98 -2.33
C THR A 238 5.94 -8.59 -0.93
N ASN A 239 4.74 -8.62 -0.35
CA ASN A 239 4.45 -9.38 0.87
C ASN A 239 3.79 -10.71 0.54
N SER A 240 4.50 -11.81 0.79
CA SER A 240 3.98 -13.19 0.76
C SER A 240 3.97 -13.85 2.15
N GLY A 241 4.39 -13.13 3.19
CA GLY A 241 4.39 -13.58 4.59
C GLY A 241 3.43 -12.77 5.47
N THR A 242 3.82 -12.52 6.71
CA THR A 242 3.08 -11.66 7.63
C THR A 242 3.68 -10.26 7.66
N LEU A 243 2.88 -9.25 7.34
CA LEU A 243 3.21 -7.83 7.54
C LEU A 243 2.22 -7.24 8.55
N THR A 244 2.67 -6.80 9.72
CA THR A 244 1.71 -6.24 10.70
C THR A 244 1.31 -4.81 10.33
N THR A 245 2.28 -3.96 10.01
CA THR A 245 2.03 -2.56 9.69
C THR A 245 2.83 -2.13 8.48
N PHE A 246 2.14 -1.53 7.51
CA PHE A 246 2.73 -0.76 6.44
C PHE A 246 2.29 0.70 6.57
N ALA A 247 3.25 1.62 6.69
CA ALA A 247 2.99 3.05 6.85
C ALA A 247 3.79 3.89 5.85
N THR A 248 3.13 4.89 5.26
CA THR A 248 3.77 5.88 4.39
C THR A 248 3.44 7.31 4.84
N ASN A 249 4.44 8.19 4.88
CA ASN A 249 4.32 9.53 5.44
C ASN A 249 5.21 10.56 4.74
N ASN A 250 4.95 11.84 5.02
CA ASN A 250 5.82 12.97 4.63
C ASN A 250 6.17 12.99 3.13
N ASN A 251 5.18 12.80 2.26
CA ASN A 251 5.32 12.78 0.81
C ASN A 251 6.27 11.71 0.25
N SER A 252 6.59 10.67 1.03
CA SER A 252 7.30 9.49 0.54
C SER A 252 6.54 8.87 -0.64
N THR A 253 7.26 8.21 -1.54
CA THR A 253 6.67 7.53 -2.69
C THR A 253 6.74 6.02 -2.50
N THR A 254 5.64 5.32 -2.74
CA THR A 254 5.64 3.87 -2.90
C THR A 254 5.08 3.50 -4.25
N GLU A 255 5.80 2.63 -4.95
CA GLU A 255 5.43 2.06 -6.25
C GLU A 255 5.33 0.53 -6.12
N ASN A 256 4.51 -0.08 -6.98
CA ASN A 256 4.41 -1.55 -7.16
C ASN A 256 4.36 -2.36 -5.85
N PHE A 257 3.44 -2.01 -4.94
CA PHE A 257 3.19 -2.76 -3.71
C PHE A 257 2.23 -3.94 -3.99
N THR A 258 2.66 -5.15 -3.65
CA THR A 258 1.85 -6.35 -3.79
C THR A 258 1.68 -7.03 -2.44
N ASN A 259 0.44 -7.34 -2.06
CA ASN A 259 0.13 -8.15 -0.89
C ASN A 259 -0.51 -9.46 -1.32
N ASN A 260 0.21 -10.57 -1.15
CA ASN A 260 -0.26 -11.93 -1.43
C ASN A 260 -0.71 -12.68 -0.17
N ALA A 261 -0.54 -12.08 1.01
CA ALA A 261 -0.76 -12.75 2.29
C ALA A 261 -1.38 -11.78 3.31
N THR A 262 -0.95 -11.82 4.56
CA THR A 262 -1.57 -11.04 5.65
C THR A 262 -0.91 -9.68 5.81
N LEU A 263 -1.72 -8.63 5.76
CA LEU A 263 -1.37 -7.28 6.16
C LEU A 263 -2.37 -6.77 7.22
N THR A 264 -1.98 -6.58 8.48
CA THR A 264 -2.96 -6.14 9.47
C THR A 264 -3.38 -4.68 9.27
N THR A 265 -2.41 -3.76 9.20
CA THR A 265 -2.68 -2.32 9.09
C THR A 265 -1.90 -1.71 7.94
N PHE A 266 -2.62 -1.07 7.02
CA PHE A 266 -2.05 -0.20 6.01
C PHE A 266 -2.49 1.25 6.29
N SER A 267 -1.54 2.12 6.63
CA SER A 267 -1.77 3.55 6.81
C SER A 267 -0.98 4.39 5.80
N ASN A 268 -1.66 4.94 4.78
CA ASN A 268 -1.11 6.01 3.96
C ASN A 268 -1.41 7.36 4.61
N GLY A 269 -0.53 7.86 5.49
CA GLY A 269 -0.76 9.09 6.26
C GLY A 269 -0.65 10.36 5.42
N ARG A 270 0.51 10.57 4.78
CA ARG A 270 0.75 11.65 3.81
C ARG A 270 1.67 11.19 2.67
N GLY A 271 1.66 9.91 2.37
CA GLY A 271 2.44 9.33 1.30
C GLY A 271 1.77 9.47 -0.06
N ASN A 272 2.56 9.19 -1.10
CA ASN A 272 2.14 9.10 -2.48
C ASN A 272 2.29 7.64 -2.95
N LEU A 273 1.17 6.96 -3.14
CA LEU A 273 1.14 5.61 -3.70
C LEU A 273 0.93 5.75 -5.21
N ARG A 274 1.88 5.34 -6.06
CA ARG A 274 1.86 5.57 -7.53
C ARG A 274 2.21 4.32 -8.35
N ASN A 275 1.79 4.26 -9.62
CA ASN A 275 2.10 3.21 -10.64
C ASN A 275 1.77 1.74 -10.28
N ASN A 276 0.74 1.15 -10.92
CA ASN A 276 0.35 -0.28 -10.81
C ASN A 276 0.41 -0.84 -9.37
N VAL A 277 -0.02 -0.02 -8.42
CA VAL A 277 0.63 0.08 -7.09
C VAL A 277 0.13 -0.94 -6.10
N TYR A 278 -1.11 -1.39 -6.26
CA TYR A 278 -1.73 -2.14 -5.19
C TYR A 278 -2.46 -3.32 -5.76
N GLN A 279 -1.82 -4.48 -5.68
CA GLN A 279 -2.40 -5.73 -6.08
C GLN A 279 -2.49 -6.62 -4.85
N MET A 280 -3.72 -6.89 -4.43
CA MET A 280 -3.99 -8.01 -3.55
C MET A 280 -4.22 -9.23 -4.42
N ASN A 281 -3.47 -10.30 -4.24
CA ASN A 281 -3.65 -11.54 -5.02
C ASN A 281 -4.15 -12.68 -4.15
N GLY A 282 -4.94 -13.58 -4.75
CA GLY A 282 -5.43 -14.78 -4.07
C GLY A 282 -6.17 -14.45 -2.77
N ASN A 283 -5.88 -15.20 -1.70
CA ASN A 283 -6.53 -15.06 -0.40
C ASN A 283 -5.87 -13.99 0.50
N ALA A 284 -5.26 -12.97 -0.09
CA ALA A 284 -4.61 -11.89 0.67
C ALA A 284 -5.63 -11.15 1.54
N THR A 285 -5.19 -10.73 2.74
CA THR A 285 -6.05 -10.02 3.68
C THR A 285 -5.46 -8.69 4.09
N ILE A 286 -6.34 -7.70 4.27
CA ILE A 286 -6.08 -6.47 4.99
C ILE A 286 -7.14 -6.27 6.05
N THR A 287 -6.75 -6.11 7.30
CA THR A 287 -7.73 -5.80 8.36
C THR A 287 -8.15 -4.34 8.28
N THR A 288 -7.19 -3.42 8.30
CA THR A 288 -7.48 -1.97 8.25
C THR A 288 -6.63 -1.29 7.20
N LEU A 289 -7.29 -0.60 6.27
CA LEU A 289 -6.67 0.28 5.29
C LEU A 289 -7.18 1.70 5.52
N THR A 290 -6.27 2.62 5.78
CA THR A 290 -6.56 4.05 5.89
C THR A 290 -5.75 4.84 4.88
N ASN A 291 -6.44 5.58 4.02
CA ASN A 291 -5.81 6.50 3.07
C ASN A 291 -6.07 7.96 3.48
N ASN A 292 -5.07 8.61 4.07
CA ASN A 292 -5.04 10.06 4.33
C ASN A 292 -4.22 10.83 3.27
N GLY A 293 -3.34 10.13 2.53
CA GLY A 293 -2.50 10.69 1.47
C GLY A 293 -3.13 10.63 0.08
N THR A 294 -2.28 10.46 -0.93
CA THR A 294 -2.71 10.31 -2.33
C THR A 294 -2.44 8.90 -2.83
N ILE A 295 -3.45 8.28 -3.45
CA ILE A 295 -3.33 7.07 -4.27
C ILE A 295 -3.52 7.49 -5.73
N THR A 296 -2.49 7.31 -6.54
CA THR A 296 -2.53 7.46 -7.99
C THR A 296 -2.23 6.11 -8.66
N GLY A 297 -2.89 5.83 -9.79
CA GLY A 297 -2.77 4.54 -10.47
C GLY A 297 -3.73 3.46 -9.97
N ALA A 298 -3.40 2.20 -10.27
CA ALA A 298 -4.25 1.05 -9.99
C ALA A 298 -4.34 0.73 -8.50
N PHE A 299 -5.55 0.47 -8.01
CA PHE A 299 -5.79 -0.14 -6.71
C PHE A 299 -6.73 -1.33 -6.90
N ASN A 300 -6.22 -2.55 -6.71
CA ASN A 300 -6.94 -3.78 -7.03
C ASN A 300 -7.00 -4.68 -5.79
N ASN A 301 -8.19 -4.79 -5.20
CA ASN A 301 -8.48 -5.87 -4.25
C ASN A 301 -8.82 -7.13 -5.08
N GLY A 302 -7.86 -8.02 -5.30
CA GLY A 302 -8.01 -9.15 -6.23
C GLY A 302 -9.07 -10.16 -5.83
N THR A 303 -9.31 -11.12 -6.72
CA THR A 303 -10.27 -12.21 -6.50
C THR A 303 -9.93 -12.97 -5.22
N ASN A 304 -10.93 -13.21 -4.36
CA ASN A 304 -10.81 -13.83 -3.03
C ASN A 304 -10.05 -13.02 -1.96
N ALA A 305 -9.49 -11.87 -2.33
CA ALA A 305 -8.82 -11.02 -1.37
C ALA A 305 -9.86 -10.26 -0.53
N THR A 306 -9.52 -10.00 0.74
CA THR A 306 -10.44 -9.39 1.69
C THR A 306 -9.82 -8.15 2.33
N ILE A 307 -10.54 -7.03 2.26
CA ILE A 307 -10.30 -5.85 3.09
C ILE A 307 -11.45 -5.74 4.09
N THR A 308 -11.15 -5.75 5.39
CA THR A 308 -12.21 -5.66 6.40
C THR A 308 -12.71 -4.22 6.54
N THR A 309 -11.80 -3.26 6.73
CA THR A 309 -12.16 -1.84 6.79
C THR A 309 -11.27 -1.02 5.89
N PHE A 310 -11.88 -0.29 4.97
CA PHE A 310 -11.22 0.71 4.14
C PHE A 310 -11.83 2.09 4.42
N THR A 311 -11.04 2.98 5.01
CA THR A 311 -11.37 4.40 5.16
C THR A 311 -10.51 5.25 4.23
N ASN A 312 -11.15 5.98 3.33
CA ASN A 312 -10.54 7.01 2.50
C ASN A 312 -10.82 8.39 3.10
N ASN A 313 -9.78 9.07 3.58
CA ASN A 313 -9.76 10.46 4.04
C ASN A 313 -9.08 11.40 3.02
N GLY A 314 -8.26 10.84 2.13
CA GLY A 314 -7.45 11.57 1.17
C GLY A 314 -8.00 11.50 -0.26
N ARG A 315 -7.08 11.40 -1.22
CA ARG A 315 -7.40 11.44 -2.66
C ARG A 315 -7.05 10.12 -3.33
N MET A 316 -8.01 9.51 -4.03
CA MET A 316 -7.79 8.43 -4.98
C MET A 316 -8.03 8.97 -6.39
N SER A 317 -6.94 9.32 -7.09
CA SER A 317 -7.00 10.19 -8.27
C SER A 317 -6.90 9.46 -9.60
N ASN A 318 -7.23 8.19 -9.67
CA ASN A 318 -7.17 7.40 -10.91
C ASN A 318 -8.36 7.67 -11.86
N ALA A 319 -8.64 8.96 -12.07
CA ALA A 319 -9.61 9.44 -13.02
C ALA A 319 -9.29 8.89 -14.42
N ASN A 320 -10.33 8.47 -15.14
CA ASN A 320 -10.27 7.99 -16.53
C ASN A 320 -9.54 6.66 -16.76
N GLN A 321 -9.07 5.97 -15.71
CA GLN A 321 -8.50 4.64 -15.85
C GLN A 321 -9.61 3.58 -15.90
N THR A 322 -9.60 2.73 -16.92
CA THR A 322 -10.47 1.55 -17.03
C THR A 322 -9.66 0.25 -16.90
N GLY A 323 -10.34 -0.90 -16.81
CA GLY A 323 -9.66 -2.19 -16.64
C GLY A 323 -8.84 -2.29 -15.35
N LEU A 324 -7.68 -2.96 -15.41
CA LEU A 324 -6.78 -3.19 -14.26
C LEU A 324 -6.10 -1.94 -13.74
N ASN A 325 -6.15 -0.82 -14.46
CA ASN A 325 -5.52 0.44 -14.09
C ASN A 325 -6.39 1.31 -13.15
N ALA A 326 -7.63 0.87 -12.89
CA ALA A 326 -8.62 1.56 -12.09
C ALA A 326 -8.56 1.21 -10.59
N THR A 327 -9.46 1.78 -9.77
CA THR A 327 -9.75 1.24 -8.43
C THR A 327 -10.76 0.13 -8.60
N ASN A 328 -10.33 -1.12 -8.49
CA ASN A 328 -11.17 -2.28 -8.61
C ASN A 328 -11.27 -3.04 -7.29
N ASN A 329 -12.50 -3.37 -6.91
CA ASN A 329 -12.77 -4.44 -5.97
C ASN A 329 -13.19 -5.68 -6.77
N PHE A 330 -12.35 -6.72 -6.82
CA PHE A 330 -12.68 -8.03 -7.38
C PHE A 330 -12.99 -9.07 -6.30
N GLY A 331 -12.56 -8.84 -5.05
CA GLY A 331 -12.85 -9.64 -3.88
C GLY A 331 -13.85 -8.99 -2.93
N THR A 332 -13.60 -9.06 -1.63
CA THR A 332 -14.50 -8.52 -0.60
C THR A 332 -13.92 -7.28 0.07
N ILE A 333 -14.72 -6.22 0.15
CA ILE A 333 -14.53 -5.11 1.10
C ILE A 333 -15.71 -5.13 2.06
N THR A 334 -15.49 -5.40 3.35
CA THR A 334 -16.60 -5.48 4.31
C THR A 334 -17.20 -4.09 4.57
N THR A 335 -16.35 -3.11 4.88
CA THR A 335 -16.74 -1.72 5.07
C THR A 335 -15.83 -0.79 4.28
N LEU A 336 -16.42 0.05 3.44
CA LEU A 336 -15.78 1.13 2.71
C LEU A 336 -16.39 2.47 3.14
N THR A 337 -15.56 3.41 3.57
CA THR A 337 -16.00 4.77 3.89
C THR A 337 -15.16 5.79 3.12
N ASN A 338 -15.82 6.65 2.35
CA ASN A 338 -15.23 7.83 1.73
C ASN A 338 -15.64 9.06 2.55
N GLU A 339 -14.72 9.60 3.35
CA GLU A 339 -15.00 10.68 4.30
C GLU A 339 -15.22 12.05 3.63
N THR A 340 -15.75 13.02 4.37
CA THR A 340 -16.28 14.30 3.84
C THR A 340 -15.33 15.07 2.92
N ASN A 341 -14.03 15.12 3.24
CA ASN A 341 -13.03 15.83 2.45
C ASN A 341 -12.28 14.92 1.47
N ALA A 342 -12.69 13.65 1.39
CA ALA A 342 -12.04 12.65 0.59
C ALA A 342 -12.63 12.60 -0.83
N SER A 343 -11.81 12.16 -1.78
CA SER A 343 -12.24 12.00 -3.17
C SER A 343 -11.83 10.65 -3.74
N ILE A 344 -12.74 10.05 -4.50
CA ILE A 344 -12.50 8.87 -5.32
C ILE A 344 -12.89 9.19 -6.75
N ALA A 345 -11.92 9.29 -7.64
CA ALA A 345 -12.20 9.59 -9.04
C ALA A 345 -12.92 8.43 -9.75
N PHE A 346 -12.54 7.19 -9.45
CA PHE A 346 -13.16 6.03 -10.05
C PHE A 346 -13.12 4.84 -9.10
N LEU A 347 -14.25 4.16 -8.93
CA LEU A 347 -14.38 2.90 -8.20
C LEU A 347 -15.26 1.92 -8.96
N ARG A 348 -14.75 0.72 -9.17
CA ARG A 348 -15.49 -0.40 -9.76
C ARG A 348 -15.57 -1.56 -8.78
N ASN A 349 -16.79 -2.01 -8.48
CA ASN A 349 -17.05 -3.28 -7.84
C ASN A 349 -17.32 -4.34 -8.91
N GLY A 350 -16.40 -5.29 -9.07
CA GLY A 350 -16.41 -6.31 -10.12
C GLY A 350 -15.56 -5.94 -11.33
N GLY A 351 -15.82 -6.59 -12.47
CA GLY A 351 -15.13 -6.32 -13.73
C GLY A 351 -14.08 -7.36 -14.15
N SER A 352 -13.91 -8.46 -13.39
CA SER A 352 -13.08 -9.61 -13.76
C SER A 352 -13.94 -10.86 -13.94
N SER A 353 -13.60 -11.73 -14.89
CA SER A 353 -14.35 -12.97 -15.20
C SER A 353 -14.46 -13.93 -14.01
N ALA A 354 -13.49 -13.89 -13.09
CA ALA A 354 -13.48 -14.73 -11.89
C ALA A 354 -13.96 -14.01 -10.61
N SER A 355 -14.36 -12.73 -10.69
CA SER A 355 -14.70 -11.95 -9.49
C SER A 355 -16.03 -12.38 -8.84
N ASN A 356 -16.08 -12.26 -7.52
CA ASN A 356 -17.26 -12.34 -6.66
C ASN A 356 -17.34 -11.08 -5.81
N ALA A 357 -17.24 -9.93 -6.48
CA ALA A 357 -16.95 -8.67 -5.82
C ALA A 357 -18.08 -8.24 -4.90
N MET A 358 -17.76 -8.06 -3.62
CA MET A 358 -18.70 -7.58 -2.62
C MET A 358 -18.16 -6.32 -1.94
N ILE A 359 -18.99 -5.29 -1.86
CA ILE A 359 -18.87 -4.24 -0.84
C ILE A 359 -20.05 -4.40 0.13
N GLY A 360 -19.77 -4.68 1.39
CA GLY A 360 -20.80 -4.86 2.42
C GLY A 360 -21.50 -3.54 2.76
N ASN A 361 -20.80 -2.68 3.50
CA ASN A 361 -21.27 -1.33 3.83
C ASN A 361 -20.41 -0.29 3.12
N PHE A 362 -21.02 0.52 2.26
CA PHE A 362 -20.39 1.61 1.55
C PHE A 362 -21.01 2.94 1.97
N THR A 363 -20.26 3.74 2.73
CA THR A 363 -20.65 5.10 3.09
C THR A 363 -19.85 6.12 2.26
N ASN A 364 -20.54 6.98 1.52
CA ASN A 364 -19.95 8.13 0.84
C ASN A 364 -20.41 9.44 1.49
N LYS A 365 -19.49 10.14 2.16
CA LYS A 365 -19.67 11.51 2.67
C LYS A 365 -18.94 12.54 1.81
N GLY A 366 -17.88 12.12 1.11
CA GLY A 366 -17.09 12.97 0.21
C GLY A 366 -17.56 12.93 -1.23
N THR A 367 -16.61 13.04 -2.16
CA THR A 367 -16.88 13.07 -3.60
C THR A 367 -16.46 11.78 -4.28
N ILE A 368 -17.36 11.18 -5.05
CA ILE A 368 -17.05 10.11 -6.00
C ILE A 368 -17.40 10.58 -7.40
N THR A 369 -16.46 10.57 -8.34
CA THR A 369 -16.77 10.94 -9.72
C THR A 369 -17.49 9.79 -10.42
N THR A 370 -16.95 8.57 -10.36
CA THR A 370 -17.57 7.40 -11.00
C THR A 370 -17.59 6.20 -10.06
N LEU A 371 -18.79 5.66 -9.84
CA LEU A 371 -19.03 4.39 -9.15
C LEU A 371 -19.72 3.41 -10.12
N GLN A 372 -19.10 2.26 -10.34
CA GLN A 372 -19.64 1.19 -11.16
C GLN A 372 -19.78 -0.10 -10.37
N ASN A 373 -20.96 -0.69 -10.38
CA ASN A 373 -21.12 -2.12 -10.09
C ASN A 373 -21.15 -2.85 -11.44
N ALA A 374 -20.07 -3.55 -11.79
CA ALA A 374 -19.79 -3.97 -13.16
C ALA A 374 -20.12 -5.44 -13.44
N ASN A 375 -20.68 -5.72 -14.62
CA ASN A 375 -21.01 -7.07 -15.09
C ASN A 375 -19.96 -7.63 -16.06
N ILE A 376 -18.95 -8.29 -15.51
CA ILE A 376 -18.01 -9.15 -16.26
C ILE A 376 -17.82 -10.49 -15.51
N ALA A 377 -18.36 -10.63 -14.30
CA ALA A 377 -18.13 -11.76 -13.44
C ALA A 377 -18.95 -13.01 -13.82
N GLN A 378 -18.39 -14.19 -13.52
CA GLN A 378 -19.17 -15.43 -13.49
C GLN A 378 -20.24 -15.42 -12.40
N THR A 379 -19.98 -14.73 -11.28
CA THR A 379 -20.89 -14.63 -10.13
C THR A 379 -21.51 -13.23 -10.00
N ARG A 380 -22.44 -13.05 -9.04
CA ARG A 380 -23.13 -11.77 -8.81
C ARG A 380 -22.23 -10.81 -8.02
N ASN A 381 -21.95 -9.63 -8.59
CA ASN A 381 -21.27 -8.54 -7.90
C ASN A 381 -22.29 -7.72 -7.10
N THR A 382 -21.99 -7.48 -5.83
CA THR A 382 -22.95 -6.90 -4.89
C THR A 382 -22.36 -5.69 -4.19
N ILE A 383 -23.09 -4.58 -4.21
CA ILE A 383 -22.96 -3.53 -3.20
C ILE A 383 -24.16 -3.69 -2.28
N ASN A 384 -23.94 -4.15 -1.05
CA ASN A 384 -25.05 -4.52 -0.18
C ASN A 384 -25.76 -3.25 0.35
N ASN A 385 -25.03 -2.36 1.03
CA ASN A 385 -25.56 -1.07 1.48
C ASN A 385 -24.72 0.06 0.91
N LEU A 386 -25.32 0.94 0.13
CA LEU A 386 -24.72 2.19 -0.35
C LEU A 386 -25.45 3.38 0.27
N THR A 387 -24.82 4.05 1.22
CA THR A 387 -25.29 5.29 1.83
C THR A 387 -24.53 6.46 1.24
N ASN A 388 -25.20 7.32 0.47
CA ASN A 388 -24.63 8.53 -0.07
C ASN A 388 -25.17 9.75 0.69
N SER A 389 -24.31 10.44 1.44
CA SER A 389 -24.56 11.76 2.02
C SER A 389 -23.66 12.85 1.43
N GLY A 390 -22.71 12.46 0.57
CA GLY A 390 -21.85 13.36 -0.21
C GLY A 390 -22.33 13.51 -1.65
N SER A 391 -21.39 13.49 -2.59
CA SER A 391 -21.67 13.62 -4.02
C SER A 391 -21.18 12.40 -4.81
N ILE A 392 -22.03 11.88 -5.69
CA ILE A 392 -21.66 10.90 -6.72
C ILE A 392 -22.01 11.50 -8.09
N THR A 393 -21.02 11.72 -8.97
CA THR A 393 -21.33 12.26 -10.30
C THR A 393 -21.99 11.20 -11.18
N THR A 394 -21.43 9.99 -11.25
CA THR A 394 -21.99 8.88 -12.02
C THR A 394 -22.06 7.62 -11.19
N LEU A 395 -23.27 7.06 -11.05
CA LEU A 395 -23.52 5.75 -10.48
C LEU A 395 -24.13 4.84 -11.55
N THR A 396 -23.45 3.76 -11.89
CA THR A 396 -23.96 2.75 -12.84
C THR A 396 -24.00 1.38 -12.21
N ASN A 397 -25.18 0.75 -12.22
CA ASN A 397 -25.36 -0.67 -11.94
C ASN A 397 -25.52 -1.39 -13.29
N MET A 398 -24.62 -2.30 -13.64
CA MET A 398 -24.49 -2.82 -15.01
C MET A 398 -24.89 -4.29 -15.13
N GLY A 399 -25.79 -4.67 -16.03
CA GLY A 399 -25.96 -6.06 -16.47
C GLY A 399 -26.55 -7.07 -15.47
N ASN A 400 -26.87 -8.27 -15.96
CA ASN A 400 -27.66 -9.32 -15.28
C ASN A 400 -27.11 -9.84 -13.94
N LYS A 401 -25.84 -9.54 -13.62
CA LYS A 401 -25.14 -10.09 -12.46
C LYS A 401 -24.69 -9.02 -11.48
N THR A 402 -25.39 -7.89 -11.46
CA THR A 402 -25.10 -6.81 -10.52
C THR A 402 -26.31 -6.52 -9.66
N LEU A 403 -26.03 -6.39 -8.37
CA LEU A 403 -27.00 -6.04 -7.35
C LEU A 403 -26.50 -4.86 -6.54
N ILE A 404 -27.31 -3.83 -6.43
CA ILE A 404 -27.25 -2.89 -5.30
C ILE A 404 -28.45 -3.24 -4.42
N ASN A 405 -28.20 -3.76 -3.21
CA ASN A 405 -29.32 -4.20 -2.37
C ASN A 405 -30.04 -2.98 -1.76
N THR A 406 -29.31 -2.04 -1.19
CA THR A 406 -29.89 -0.76 -0.74
C THR A 406 -29.05 0.40 -1.22
N LEU A 407 -29.70 1.36 -1.89
CA LEU A 407 -29.14 2.66 -2.23
C LEU A 407 -29.92 3.73 -1.45
N ALA A 408 -29.33 4.25 -0.38
CA ALA A 408 -29.87 5.35 0.40
C ALA A 408 -29.14 6.64 0.03
N ASN A 409 -29.81 7.50 -0.74
CA ASN A 409 -29.29 8.79 -1.17
C ASN A 409 -29.90 9.93 -0.33
N SER A 410 -29.07 10.59 0.46
CA SER A 410 -29.37 11.84 1.19
C SER A 410 -28.54 13.03 0.69
N GLY A 411 -27.51 12.77 -0.13
CA GLY A 411 -26.71 13.78 -0.81
C GLY A 411 -27.13 13.95 -2.27
N THR A 412 -26.15 14.12 -3.15
CA THR A 412 -26.39 14.32 -4.60
C THR A 412 -25.88 13.14 -5.40
N ILE A 413 -26.70 12.66 -6.34
CA ILE A 413 -26.28 11.80 -7.44
C ILE A 413 -26.59 12.54 -8.74
N THR A 414 -25.58 12.89 -9.53
CA THR A 414 -25.84 13.63 -10.78
C THR A 414 -26.45 12.72 -11.84
N THR A 415 -25.86 11.55 -12.08
CA THR A 415 -26.37 10.55 -13.02
C THR A 415 -26.47 9.19 -12.34
N LEU A 416 -27.67 8.61 -12.35
CA LEU A 416 -27.94 7.26 -11.91
C LEU A 416 -28.44 6.43 -13.10
N THR A 417 -27.85 5.25 -13.31
CA THR A 417 -28.28 4.30 -14.34
C THR A 417 -28.38 2.90 -13.75
N ASN A 418 -29.57 2.31 -13.84
CA ASN A 418 -29.76 0.87 -13.63
C ASN A 418 -29.89 0.21 -15.00
N ALA A 419 -28.80 -0.35 -15.51
CA ALA A 419 -28.73 -0.85 -16.87
C ALA A 419 -29.52 -2.16 -17.04
N THR A 420 -29.68 -2.59 -18.30
CA THR A 420 -30.38 -3.83 -18.66
C THR A 420 -29.95 -5.02 -17.82
N GLY A 421 -30.92 -5.67 -17.19
CA GLY A 421 -30.73 -6.85 -16.33
C GLY A 421 -30.11 -6.58 -14.95
N ALA A 422 -29.62 -5.38 -14.69
CA ALA A 422 -29.12 -5.00 -13.37
C ALA A 422 -30.27 -4.89 -12.36
N THR A 423 -30.00 -5.16 -11.09
CA THR A 423 -31.01 -5.09 -10.01
C THR A 423 -30.63 -4.06 -8.95
N ILE A 424 -31.58 -3.18 -8.62
CA ILE A 424 -31.56 -2.40 -7.38
C ILE A 424 -32.73 -2.88 -6.52
N ASN A 425 -32.50 -3.46 -5.34
CA ASN A 425 -33.63 -3.92 -4.53
C ASN A 425 -34.37 -2.73 -3.90
N GLN A 426 -33.67 -1.85 -3.21
CA GLN A 426 -34.24 -0.66 -2.58
C GLN A 426 -33.48 0.59 -3.04
N LEU A 427 -34.19 1.56 -3.60
CA LEU A 427 -33.71 2.91 -3.85
C LEU A 427 -34.48 3.89 -2.97
N ASP A 428 -33.82 4.40 -1.94
CA ASP A 428 -34.34 5.42 -1.03
C ASP A 428 -33.70 6.76 -1.38
N ASN A 429 -34.48 7.68 -1.94
CA ASN A 429 -34.01 9.03 -2.24
C ASN A 429 -34.63 10.04 -1.29
N SER A 430 -33.82 10.61 -0.41
CA SER A 430 -34.15 11.80 0.40
C SER A 430 -33.26 13.01 0.08
N GLY A 431 -32.33 12.85 -0.88
CA GLY A 431 -31.49 13.90 -1.45
C GLY A 431 -31.88 14.21 -2.89
N THR A 432 -30.90 14.51 -3.75
CA THR A 432 -31.14 14.92 -5.13
C THR A 432 -30.57 13.94 -6.14
N ILE A 433 -31.38 13.57 -7.14
CA ILE A 433 -30.95 12.94 -8.40
C ILE A 433 -31.17 13.94 -9.54
N THR A 434 -30.08 14.41 -10.15
CA THR A 434 -30.14 15.62 -11.00
C THR A 434 -30.58 15.35 -12.44
N ASN A 435 -29.89 14.45 -13.14
CA ASN A 435 -30.20 14.14 -14.53
C ASN A 435 -31.39 13.18 -14.63
N ASN A 436 -31.88 12.96 -15.85
CA ASN A 436 -32.87 11.93 -16.12
C ASN A 436 -32.40 10.58 -15.56
N PHE A 437 -33.21 10.00 -14.69
CA PHE A 437 -32.97 8.67 -14.17
C PHE A 437 -33.58 7.65 -15.12
N THR A 438 -32.75 6.79 -15.70
CA THR A 438 -33.22 5.73 -16.62
C THR A 438 -33.04 4.35 -15.98
N ASN A 439 -34.17 3.67 -15.72
CA ASN A 439 -34.20 2.28 -15.29
C ASN A 439 -34.43 1.34 -16.49
N GLN A 440 -33.38 0.64 -16.92
CA GLN A 440 -33.45 -0.44 -17.92
C GLN A 440 -33.41 -1.84 -17.28
N GLY A 441 -33.14 -1.92 -15.98
CA GLY A 441 -33.12 -3.15 -15.21
C GLY A 441 -34.36 -3.34 -14.33
N THR A 442 -34.17 -4.01 -13.21
CA THR A 442 -35.22 -4.22 -12.20
C THR A 442 -34.97 -3.33 -10.98
N ILE A 443 -36.02 -2.68 -10.51
CA ILE A 443 -36.08 -2.04 -9.19
C ILE A 443 -37.24 -2.65 -8.41
N ASN A 444 -37.00 -3.19 -7.22
CA ASN A 444 -38.11 -3.73 -6.44
C ASN A 444 -38.88 -2.62 -5.73
N THR A 445 -38.16 -1.71 -5.07
CA THR A 445 -38.77 -0.56 -4.43
C THR A 445 -37.97 0.69 -4.73
N LEU A 446 -38.67 1.69 -5.25
CA LEU A 446 -38.18 3.05 -5.37
C LEU A 446 -39.04 3.93 -4.47
N ASP A 447 -38.43 4.53 -3.46
CA ASP A 447 -39.05 5.48 -2.56
C ASP A 447 -38.37 6.85 -2.71
N ASN A 448 -39.03 7.77 -3.40
CA ASN A 448 -38.65 9.18 -3.37
C ASN A 448 -39.29 9.81 -2.13
N LYS A 449 -38.56 9.78 -1.03
CA LYS A 449 -39.02 10.20 0.29
C LYS A 449 -39.30 11.70 0.34
N SER A 450 -39.98 12.14 1.40
CA SER A 450 -40.08 13.58 1.72
C SER A 450 -38.69 14.22 1.77
N GLY A 451 -38.52 15.34 1.07
CA GLY A 451 -37.21 16.02 0.87
C GLY A 451 -36.40 15.48 -0.31
N GLY A 452 -36.73 14.30 -0.83
CA GLY A 452 -36.14 13.73 -2.04
C GLY A 452 -36.57 14.48 -3.29
N THR A 453 -35.64 14.67 -4.21
CA THR A 453 -35.86 15.33 -5.50
C THR A 453 -35.29 14.52 -6.65
N PHE A 454 -36.10 14.27 -7.67
CA PHE A 454 -35.65 13.98 -9.03
C PHE A 454 -35.81 15.26 -9.85
N SER A 455 -34.69 15.89 -10.24
CA SER A 455 -34.71 17.12 -11.05
C SER A 455 -34.93 16.84 -12.54
N GLY A 456 -34.51 15.66 -13.00
CA GLY A 456 -34.82 15.14 -14.33
C GLY A 456 -36.06 14.24 -14.33
N SER A 457 -36.38 13.68 -15.49
CA SER A 457 -37.48 12.72 -15.62
C SER A 457 -37.10 11.37 -15.00
N LEU A 458 -38.07 10.69 -14.40
CA LEU A 458 -37.96 9.27 -14.05
C LEU A 458 -38.44 8.44 -15.23
N ILE A 459 -37.53 7.75 -15.90
CA ILE A 459 -37.83 6.95 -17.09
C ILE A 459 -37.71 5.47 -16.72
N ASN A 460 -38.83 4.76 -16.69
CA ASN A 460 -38.85 3.31 -16.57
C ASN A 460 -38.90 2.67 -17.96
N ALA A 461 -37.87 1.91 -18.31
CA ALA A 461 -37.74 1.15 -19.55
C ALA A 461 -37.80 -0.37 -19.33
N SER A 462 -37.92 -0.84 -18.08
CA SER A 462 -38.10 -2.26 -17.77
C SER A 462 -39.03 -2.43 -16.57
N MET A 463 -38.54 -2.75 -15.37
CA MET A 463 -39.41 -3.07 -14.24
C MET A 463 -39.15 -2.21 -13.01
N ILE A 464 -40.23 -1.64 -12.46
CA ILE A 464 -40.30 -1.16 -11.09
C ILE A 464 -41.46 -1.89 -10.40
N THR A 465 -41.22 -2.57 -9.28
CA THR A 465 -42.33 -3.24 -8.57
C THR A 465 -43.14 -2.21 -7.81
N ASN A 466 -42.53 -1.47 -6.90
CA ASN A 466 -43.19 -0.42 -6.13
C ASN A 466 -42.48 0.91 -6.37
N LEU A 467 -43.23 1.92 -6.81
CA LEU A 467 -42.78 3.30 -6.92
C LEU A 467 -43.62 4.17 -5.99
N THR A 468 -43.01 4.69 -4.94
CA THR A 468 -43.63 5.65 -4.02
C THR A 468 -42.96 7.00 -4.18
N ASN A 469 -43.75 8.03 -4.45
CA ASN A 469 -43.31 9.41 -4.48
C ASN A 469 -43.98 10.19 -3.35
N SER A 470 -43.17 10.58 -2.36
CA SER A 470 -43.51 11.53 -1.29
C SER A 470 -42.70 12.83 -1.36
N GLY A 471 -41.77 12.93 -2.31
CA GLY A 471 -40.94 14.08 -2.59
C GLY A 471 -41.29 14.74 -3.92
N THR A 472 -40.30 15.40 -4.54
CA THR A 472 -40.48 16.14 -5.79
C THR A 472 -39.95 15.34 -6.98
N ILE A 473 -40.74 15.24 -8.04
CA ILE A 473 -40.29 14.79 -9.37
C ILE A 473 -40.71 15.87 -10.38
N THR A 474 -39.76 16.69 -10.83
CA THR A 474 -40.06 17.91 -11.58
C THR A 474 -40.47 17.64 -13.03
N GLN A 475 -39.86 16.67 -13.69
CA GLN A 475 -40.11 16.37 -15.11
C GLN A 475 -40.95 15.10 -15.33
N GLY A 476 -41.67 14.67 -14.28
CA GLY A 476 -42.62 13.57 -14.34
C GLY A 476 -42.03 12.17 -14.44
N ILE A 477 -42.93 11.20 -14.59
CA ILE A 477 -42.65 9.78 -14.76
C ILE A 477 -43.03 9.37 -16.19
N THR A 478 -42.10 8.74 -16.90
CA THR A 478 -42.36 8.07 -18.18
C THR A 478 -42.20 6.57 -17.99
N ASN A 479 -43.29 5.81 -18.17
CA ASN A 479 -43.26 4.35 -18.23
C ASN A 479 -43.30 3.91 -19.70
N ASN A 480 -42.14 3.55 -20.27
CA ASN A 480 -42.01 3.25 -21.70
C ASN A 480 -42.82 2.03 -22.13
N ALA A 481 -42.99 1.89 -23.45
CA ALA A 481 -43.54 0.67 -24.05
C ALA A 481 -42.78 -0.57 -23.56
N ASN A 482 -43.52 -1.64 -23.23
CA ASN A 482 -43.03 -2.89 -22.64
C ASN A 482 -42.44 -2.78 -21.22
N ALA A 483 -42.40 -1.58 -20.63
CA ALA A 483 -42.03 -1.40 -19.24
C ALA A 483 -43.24 -1.64 -18.32
N ARG A 484 -42.96 -2.05 -17.08
CA ARG A 484 -43.96 -2.35 -16.07
C ARG A 484 -43.66 -1.62 -14.77
N ILE A 485 -44.68 -0.94 -14.25
CA ILE A 485 -44.78 -0.54 -12.85
C ILE A 485 -45.87 -1.44 -12.23
N THR A 486 -45.64 -2.03 -11.06
CA THR A 486 -46.71 -2.84 -10.41
C THR A 486 -47.63 -1.93 -9.60
N ASN A 487 -47.06 -1.20 -8.65
CA ASN A 487 -47.74 -0.20 -7.84
C ASN A 487 -47.06 1.16 -8.02
N LEU A 488 -47.86 2.19 -8.32
CA LEU A 488 -47.44 3.58 -8.29
C LEU A 488 -48.23 4.31 -7.22
N THR A 489 -47.55 4.95 -6.28
CA THR A 489 -48.18 5.76 -5.24
C THR A 489 -47.58 7.15 -5.26
N ASN A 490 -48.39 8.16 -5.57
CA ASN A 490 -48.06 9.56 -5.32
C ASN A 490 -48.76 9.98 -4.03
N THR A 491 -48.00 10.44 -3.05
CA THR A 491 -48.52 10.74 -1.72
C THR A 491 -47.76 11.91 -1.09
N GLY A 492 -48.25 12.42 0.03
CA GLY A 492 -47.63 13.52 0.77
C GLY A 492 -48.31 14.86 0.59
N SER A 493 -48.30 15.65 1.66
CA SER A 493 -49.00 16.93 1.74
C SER A 493 -48.43 17.92 0.71
N ARG A 494 -49.23 18.25 -0.31
CA ARG A 494 -48.90 19.22 -1.37
C ARG A 494 -47.73 18.79 -2.25
N VAL A 495 -47.50 17.49 -2.37
CA VAL A 495 -46.58 16.93 -3.35
C VAL A 495 -47.18 17.08 -4.75
N THR A 496 -46.43 17.70 -5.66
CA THR A 496 -46.85 17.85 -7.07
C THR A 496 -45.97 16.99 -7.95
N LEU A 497 -46.61 16.08 -8.67
CA LEU A 497 -46.02 15.33 -9.77
C LEU A 497 -46.49 15.95 -11.09
N SER A 498 -45.55 16.50 -11.86
CA SER A 498 -45.89 17.27 -13.07
C SER A 498 -46.55 16.42 -14.15
N SER A 499 -46.13 15.17 -14.33
CA SER A 499 -46.79 14.26 -15.25
C SER A 499 -46.53 12.80 -14.95
N ILE A 500 -47.45 11.96 -15.42
CA ILE A 500 -47.25 10.53 -15.64
C ILE A 500 -47.61 10.26 -17.10
N THR A 501 -46.66 9.77 -17.88
CA THR A 501 -46.88 9.26 -19.24
C THR A 501 -46.70 7.75 -19.23
N ASN A 502 -47.80 7.02 -19.39
CA ASN A 502 -47.79 5.56 -19.40
C ASN A 502 -47.95 5.01 -20.83
N ASN A 503 -46.89 4.44 -21.39
CA ASN A 503 -46.91 3.68 -22.65
C ASN A 503 -46.71 2.18 -22.43
N GLY A 504 -46.39 1.76 -21.20
CA GLY A 504 -46.28 0.37 -20.76
C GLY A 504 -47.46 -0.03 -19.87
N ALA A 505 -47.21 -0.80 -18.81
CA ALA A 505 -48.27 -1.25 -17.91
C ALA A 505 -48.08 -0.77 -16.46
N ILE A 506 -49.15 -0.25 -15.85
CA ILE A 506 -49.32 -0.10 -14.40
C ILE A 506 -50.30 -1.19 -13.94
N THR A 507 -49.74 -2.29 -13.43
CA THR A 507 -50.43 -3.60 -13.45
C THR A 507 -51.29 -3.92 -12.24
N THR A 508 -51.15 -3.20 -11.13
CA THR A 508 -51.99 -3.37 -9.94
C THR A 508 -52.76 -2.11 -9.64
N LYS A 509 -52.06 -1.00 -9.34
CA LYS A 509 -52.72 0.24 -8.91
C LYS A 509 -51.84 1.47 -9.10
N LEU A 510 -52.48 2.57 -9.50
CA LEU A 510 -52.01 3.94 -9.31
C LEU A 510 -52.83 4.58 -8.20
N THR A 511 -52.20 4.94 -7.08
CA THR A 511 -52.82 5.68 -5.97
C THR A 511 -52.29 7.11 -5.93
N ASN A 512 -53.20 8.09 -5.86
CA ASN A 512 -52.89 9.48 -5.53
C ASN A 512 -53.55 9.84 -4.20
N SER A 513 -52.76 10.10 -3.17
CA SER A 513 -53.21 10.20 -1.76
C SER A 513 -52.57 11.38 -1.02
N GLY A 514 -53.03 11.65 0.21
CA GLY A 514 -52.36 12.59 1.11
C GLY A 514 -52.37 14.05 0.66
N SER A 515 -53.38 14.49 -0.09
CA SER A 515 -53.46 15.84 -0.68
C SER A 515 -52.37 16.11 -1.72
N ALA A 516 -51.92 15.07 -2.42
CA ALA A 516 -50.99 15.17 -3.52
C ALA A 516 -51.70 15.49 -4.84
N THR A 517 -50.97 16.12 -5.75
CA THR A 517 -51.45 16.52 -7.08
C THR A 517 -50.66 15.81 -8.17
N ILE A 518 -51.38 15.21 -9.12
CA ILE A 518 -50.84 14.80 -10.41
C ILE A 518 -51.40 15.78 -11.45
N THR A 519 -50.54 16.58 -12.06
CA THR A 519 -51.02 17.61 -13.01
C THR A 519 -51.54 16.97 -14.29
N THR A 520 -50.79 16.04 -14.88
CA THR A 520 -51.22 15.34 -16.11
C THR A 520 -50.96 13.85 -15.98
N LEU A 521 -51.99 13.04 -16.18
CA LEU A 521 -51.89 11.60 -16.36
C LEU A 521 -52.29 11.26 -17.79
N THR A 522 -51.34 10.82 -18.60
CA THR A 522 -51.59 10.36 -19.97
C THR A 522 -51.38 8.86 -20.05
N ASN A 523 -52.44 8.12 -20.39
CA ASN A 523 -52.32 6.72 -20.76
C ASN A 523 -52.22 6.62 -22.29
N GLY A 524 -51.00 6.43 -22.79
CA GLY A 524 -50.74 6.34 -24.22
C GLY A 524 -51.46 5.15 -24.87
N ALA A 525 -51.51 5.13 -26.21
CA ALA A 525 -52.26 4.12 -26.96
C ALA A 525 -51.87 2.65 -26.66
N THR A 526 -50.62 2.42 -26.28
CA THR A 526 -50.10 1.09 -25.87
C THR A 526 -50.07 0.90 -24.35
N GLY A 527 -50.48 1.93 -23.61
CA GLY A 527 -50.46 1.97 -22.15
C GLY A 527 -51.66 1.23 -21.54
N ASP A 528 -51.41 0.50 -20.46
CA ASP A 528 -52.45 -0.10 -19.61
C ASP A 528 -52.30 0.38 -18.17
N ILE A 529 -53.41 0.82 -17.56
CA ILE A 529 -53.50 1.13 -16.12
C ILE A 529 -54.72 0.39 -15.58
N LYS A 530 -54.50 -0.66 -14.79
CA LYS A 530 -55.62 -1.50 -14.34
C LYS A 530 -56.57 -0.82 -13.37
N HIS A 531 -56.04 0.05 -12.52
CA HIS A 531 -56.82 0.72 -11.49
C HIS A 531 -56.17 2.06 -11.11
N ILE A 532 -56.98 3.11 -11.09
CA ILE A 532 -56.62 4.43 -10.59
C ILE A 532 -57.47 4.69 -9.35
N GLU A 533 -56.83 5.08 -8.26
CA GLU A 533 -57.47 5.57 -7.05
C GLU A 533 -56.95 6.98 -6.76
N ASN A 534 -57.86 7.94 -6.70
CA ASN A 534 -57.57 9.29 -6.23
C ASN A 534 -58.33 9.49 -4.92
N GLU A 535 -57.62 9.47 -3.80
CA GLU A 535 -58.22 9.61 -2.47
C GLU A 535 -58.74 11.04 -2.23
N ALA A 536 -59.55 11.19 -1.19
CA ALA A 536 -60.09 12.49 -0.79
C ALA A 536 -58.97 13.54 -0.64
N SER A 537 -59.26 14.77 -1.06
CA SER A 537 -58.33 15.91 -1.04
C SER A 537 -57.11 15.82 -1.98
N SER A 538 -56.89 14.70 -2.67
CA SER A 538 -55.91 14.58 -3.76
C SER A 538 -56.50 15.03 -5.09
N THR A 539 -55.66 15.48 -6.02
CA THR A 539 -56.08 16.01 -7.33
C THR A 539 -55.38 15.32 -8.49
N ILE A 540 -56.14 14.90 -9.51
CA ILE A 540 -55.62 14.64 -10.86
C ILE A 540 -56.24 15.71 -11.76
N THR A 541 -55.44 16.66 -12.27
CA THR A 541 -55.98 17.83 -13.00
C THR A 541 -56.41 17.45 -14.41
N THR A 542 -55.59 16.68 -15.11
CA THR A 542 -55.84 16.25 -16.49
C THR A 542 -55.62 14.74 -16.61
N LEU A 543 -56.61 14.04 -17.16
CA LEU A 543 -56.55 12.62 -17.50
C LEU A 543 -56.84 12.45 -19.00
N THR A 544 -55.91 11.89 -19.77
CA THR A 544 -56.00 11.73 -21.23
C THR A 544 -55.62 10.35 -21.71
#